data_AF-A0A6V7SJW1-F1
#
_entry.id   AF-A0A6V7SJW1-F1
#
_cell.length_a   1.000
_cell.length_b   1.000
_cell.length_c   1.000
_cell.angle_alpha   90.00
_cell.angle_beta   90.00
_cell.angle_gamma   90.00
#
_symmetry.space_group_name_H-M   'P 1'
#
loop_
_entity.id
_entity.type
_entity.pdbx_description
1 polymer ?
#
loop_
_entity_poly.entity_id
_entity_poly.type
_entity_poly.pdbx_seq_one_letter_code
_entity_poly.pdbx_strand_id
1 'polypeptide(L)'
;MCDAVLLCRVSDGLTLVETNSETKNMSHKFELKKLCKKLETFPKLSTIASNQFNYHFLIDNGIAYIAVFPLSYPKKLAFLFLNDICKQFNEELMIQYGTHSIDYRSIIETIEKPYSFIKFDRKIAKIKQEYKDPRSNVAIKKLNESLNEVSSIMRRNIDDILLRGENLEDVGRKAFNLKYESEKVCIRTYIYISILHFWIKDKLQYIYFFFSLKKPQGF
;
A
#
# COMPACT_ATOMS: atom_id res chain seq x y z
N MET A 1 -17.15 -8.78 5.85
CA MET A 1 -17.26 -7.88 4.69
C MET A 1 -15.87 -7.73 4.07
N CYS A 2 -15.76 -7.47 2.76
CA CYS A 2 -14.46 -7.22 2.12
C CYS A 2 -13.90 -5.86 2.56
N ASP A 3 -12.65 -5.82 3.00
CA ASP A 3 -12.04 -4.61 3.57
C ASP A 3 -11.39 -3.74 2.50
N ALA A 4 -10.64 -4.34 1.57
CA ALA A 4 -10.01 -3.61 0.47
C ALA A 4 -9.98 -4.45 -0.80
N VAL A 5 -10.01 -3.77 -1.94
CA VAL A 5 -9.84 -4.37 -3.28
C VAL A 5 -8.77 -3.58 -4.02
N LEU A 6 -7.82 -4.27 -4.64
CA LEU A 6 -6.73 -3.67 -5.38
C LEU A 6 -6.55 -4.41 -6.71
N LEU A 7 -6.56 -3.66 -7.80
CA LEU A 7 -6.15 -4.13 -9.12
C LEU A 7 -4.79 -3.51 -9.44
N CYS A 8 -3.84 -4.34 -9.81
CA CYS A 8 -2.50 -3.88 -10.16
C CYS A 8 -1.90 -4.71 -11.28
N ARG A 9 -0.94 -4.13 -11.99
CA ARG A 9 -0.16 -4.82 -13.01
C ARG A 9 0.85 -5.75 -12.34
N VAL A 10 1.00 -6.97 -12.88
CA VAL A 10 1.85 -8.01 -12.28
C VAL A 10 3.34 -7.72 -12.44
N SER A 11 3.75 -7.08 -13.54
CA SER A 11 5.16 -6.86 -13.87
C SER A 11 5.87 -5.89 -12.92
N ASP A 12 5.21 -4.80 -12.54
CA ASP A 12 5.81 -3.72 -11.74
C ASP A 12 5.00 -3.36 -10.49
N GLY A 13 3.80 -3.91 -10.34
CA GLY A 13 2.90 -3.57 -9.24
C GLY A 13 2.18 -2.24 -9.43
N LEU A 14 2.12 -1.67 -10.65
CA LEU A 14 1.41 -0.42 -10.91
C LEU A 14 -0.07 -0.56 -10.52
N THR A 15 -0.53 0.29 -9.60
CA THR A 15 -1.93 0.30 -9.18
C THR A 15 -2.82 0.84 -10.29
N LEU A 16 -3.80 0.04 -10.71
CA LEU A 16 -4.82 0.40 -11.70
C LEU A 16 -6.08 0.94 -11.04
N VAL A 17 -6.52 0.28 -9.96
CA VAL A 17 -7.70 0.64 -9.15
C VAL A 17 -7.45 0.22 -7.71
N GLU A 18 -7.83 1.05 -6.73
CA GLU A 18 -7.80 0.72 -5.30
C GLU A 18 -9.11 1.20 -4.68
N THR A 19 -9.84 0.28 -4.06
CA THR A 19 -11.05 0.57 -3.28
C THR A 19 -10.75 0.24 -1.82
N ASN A 20 -10.67 1.26 -0.96
CA ASN A 20 -10.55 1.06 0.49
C ASN A 20 -11.92 1.21 1.14
N SER A 21 -12.27 0.30 2.04
CA SER A 21 -13.36 0.58 2.99
C SER A 21 -12.93 1.68 3.94
N GLU A 22 -13.92 2.38 4.52
CA GLU A 22 -13.75 3.53 5.42
C GLU A 22 -12.84 3.25 6.64
N THR A 23 -12.56 1.98 6.95
CA THR A 23 -11.57 1.56 7.93
C THR A 23 -10.15 1.86 7.40
N LYS A 24 -9.55 2.93 7.93
CA LYS A 24 -8.16 3.37 7.70
C LYS A 24 -7.10 2.38 8.21
N ASN A 25 -7.22 1.09 7.92
CA ASN A 25 -6.22 0.10 8.25
C ASN A 25 -5.01 0.28 7.31
N MET A 26 -4.15 1.23 7.67
CA MET A 26 -2.90 1.55 6.97
C MET A 26 -1.99 0.32 6.78
N SER A 27 -2.14 -0.70 7.65
CA SER A 27 -1.40 -1.97 7.56
C SER A 27 -1.65 -2.70 6.23
N HIS A 28 -2.91 -2.83 5.82
CA HIS A 28 -3.25 -3.55 4.58
C HIS A 28 -2.63 -2.88 3.36
N LYS A 29 -2.60 -1.54 3.33
CA LYS A 29 -2.02 -0.80 2.22
C LYS A 29 -0.51 -1.07 2.07
N PHE A 30 0.20 -1.18 3.19
CA PHE A 30 1.62 -1.47 3.19
C PHE A 30 1.91 -2.92 2.77
N GLU A 31 1.16 -3.87 3.33
CA GLU A 31 1.26 -5.29 2.99
C GLU A 31 0.94 -5.55 1.51
N LEU A 32 -0.14 -4.95 0.99
CA LEU A 32 -0.53 -5.03 -0.41
C LEU A 32 0.55 -4.46 -1.33
N LYS A 33 1.12 -3.29 -1.03
CA LYS A 33 2.22 -2.72 -1.83
C LYS A 33 3.44 -3.64 -1.89
N LYS A 34 3.81 -4.26 -0.76
CA LYS A 34 4.91 -5.23 -0.71
C LYS A 34 4.58 -6.49 -1.51
N LEU A 35 3.34 -6.97 -1.41
CA LEU A 35 2.85 -8.11 -2.19
C LEU A 35 2.91 -7.83 -3.70
N CYS A 36 2.46 -6.65 -4.14
CA CYS A 36 2.42 -6.27 -5.56
C CYS A 36 3.79 -6.45 -6.25
N LYS A 37 4.89 -6.18 -5.54
CA LYS A 37 6.26 -6.34 -6.05
C LYS A 37 6.72 -7.79 -6.25
N LYS A 38 5.98 -8.77 -5.70
CA LYS A 38 6.35 -10.19 -5.72
C LYS A 38 5.38 -11.06 -6.51
N LEU A 39 4.32 -10.47 -7.07
CA LEU A 39 3.21 -11.17 -7.73
C LEU A 39 3.65 -12.07 -8.88
N GLU A 40 4.70 -11.69 -9.62
CA GLU A 40 5.22 -12.47 -10.75
C GLU A 40 5.63 -13.91 -10.36
N THR A 41 6.03 -14.13 -9.11
CA THR A 41 6.44 -15.45 -8.61
C THR A 41 5.29 -16.34 -8.14
N PHE A 42 4.05 -15.82 -8.16
CA PHE A 42 2.89 -16.54 -7.67
C PHE A 42 2.07 -17.15 -8.81
N PRO A 43 1.40 -18.29 -8.56
CA PRO A 43 0.48 -18.87 -9.52
C PRO A 43 -0.82 -18.05 -9.62
N LYS A 44 -1.60 -18.37 -10.66
CA LYS A 44 -2.88 -17.71 -10.99
C LYS A 44 -3.80 -17.52 -9.79
N LEU A 45 -4.00 -18.55 -8.97
CA LEU A 45 -4.87 -18.50 -7.79
C LEU A 45 -4.05 -18.69 -6.53
N SER A 46 -4.10 -17.69 -5.65
CA SER A 46 -3.30 -17.71 -4.43
C SER A 46 -4.00 -17.04 -3.26
N THR A 47 -3.65 -17.47 -2.06
CA THR A 47 -4.11 -16.91 -0.79
C THR A 47 -2.92 -16.64 0.10
N ILE A 48 -2.84 -15.44 0.65
CA ILE A 48 -1.85 -15.09 1.65
C ILE A 48 -2.58 -14.95 2.97
N ALA A 49 -2.20 -15.81 3.91
CA ALA A 49 -2.75 -15.82 5.25
C ALA A 49 -2.00 -14.80 6.11
N SER A 50 -2.76 -13.94 6.78
CA SER A 50 -2.30 -13.08 7.88
C SER A 50 -3.09 -13.42 9.15
N ASN A 51 -2.74 -12.81 10.27
CA ASN A 51 -3.31 -13.15 11.58
C ASN A 51 -4.81 -12.83 11.70
N GLN A 52 -5.28 -11.78 11.02
CA GLN A 52 -6.67 -11.32 11.11
C GLN A 52 -7.41 -11.38 9.77
N PHE A 53 -6.67 -11.45 8.67
CA PHE A 53 -7.21 -11.35 7.32
C PHE A 53 -6.53 -12.34 6.38
N ASN A 54 -7.26 -12.74 5.34
CA ASN A 54 -6.70 -13.42 4.19
C ASN A 54 -6.71 -12.47 3.00
N TYR A 55 -5.58 -12.40 2.30
CA TYR A 55 -5.47 -11.74 1.01
C TYR A 55 -5.67 -12.80 -0.07
N HIS A 56 -6.77 -12.73 -0.78
CA HIS A 56 -7.03 -13.61 -1.93
C HIS A 56 -6.67 -12.87 -3.20
N PHE A 57 -6.00 -13.54 -4.14
CA PHE A 57 -5.75 -12.94 -5.44
C PHE A 57 -5.82 -13.92 -6.60
N LEU A 58 -6.23 -13.36 -7.73
CA LEU A 58 -6.35 -13.97 -9.04
C LEU A 58 -5.46 -13.20 -10.01
N ILE A 59 -4.65 -13.88 -10.81
CA ILE A 59 -3.87 -13.26 -11.88
C ILE A 59 -4.46 -13.64 -13.25
N ASP A 60 -4.80 -12.66 -14.06
CA ASP A 60 -5.32 -12.85 -15.42
C ASP A 60 -4.85 -11.72 -16.34
N ASN A 61 -4.42 -12.05 -17.56
CA ASN A 61 -3.96 -11.07 -18.57
C ASN A 61 -2.94 -10.02 -18.08
N GLY A 62 -2.02 -10.42 -17.19
CA GLY A 62 -1.00 -9.51 -16.62
C GLY A 62 -1.52 -8.57 -15.53
N ILE A 63 -2.76 -8.75 -15.07
CA ILE A 63 -3.38 -8.01 -13.99
C ILE A 63 -3.59 -8.94 -12.79
N ALA A 64 -3.25 -8.49 -11.60
CA ALA A 64 -3.60 -9.13 -10.35
C ALA A 64 -4.82 -8.44 -9.72
N TYR A 65 -5.85 -9.23 -9.48
CA TYR A 65 -7.06 -8.86 -8.77
C TYR A 65 -6.92 -9.34 -7.32
N ILE A 66 -6.76 -8.42 -6.38
CA ILE A 66 -6.49 -8.72 -4.97
C ILE A 66 -7.65 -8.22 -4.13
N ALA A 67 -8.12 -9.03 -3.18
CA ALA A 67 -9.14 -8.64 -2.22
C ALA A 67 -8.81 -9.13 -0.81
N VAL A 68 -9.10 -8.30 0.18
CA VAL A 68 -8.83 -8.54 1.60
C VAL A 68 -10.12 -8.92 2.31
N PHE A 69 -10.12 -10.10 2.91
CA PHE A 69 -11.27 -10.63 3.64
C PHE A 69 -10.90 -11.05 5.05
N PRO A 70 -11.82 -10.96 6.03
CA PRO A 70 -11.61 -11.54 7.34
C PRO A 70 -11.49 -13.06 7.26
N LEU A 71 -10.80 -13.68 8.21
CA LEU A 71 -10.57 -15.13 8.24
C LEU A 71 -11.86 -15.96 8.19
N SER A 72 -12.96 -15.42 8.71
CA SER A 72 -14.28 -16.07 8.75
C SER A 72 -14.98 -16.14 7.39
N TYR A 73 -14.53 -15.38 6.38
CA TYR A 73 -15.20 -15.34 5.08
C TYR A 73 -14.89 -16.60 4.25
N PRO A 74 -15.89 -17.24 3.61
CA PRO A 74 -15.66 -18.45 2.83
C PRO A 74 -14.70 -18.24 1.66
N LYS A 75 -13.60 -19.00 1.62
CA LYS A 75 -12.57 -18.93 0.57
C LYS A 75 -13.16 -19.05 -0.84
N LYS A 76 -14.04 -20.03 -1.06
CA LYS A 76 -14.70 -20.24 -2.38
C LYS A 76 -15.40 -18.97 -2.85
N LEU A 77 -16.16 -18.33 -1.96
CA LEU A 77 -16.92 -17.13 -2.28
C LEU A 77 -16.00 -15.93 -2.56
N ALA A 78 -14.86 -15.83 -1.89
CA ALA A 78 -13.86 -14.79 -2.17
C ALA A 78 -13.28 -14.91 -3.59
N PHE A 79 -13.03 -16.12 -4.08
CA PHE A 79 -12.57 -16.32 -5.46
C PHE A 79 -13.66 -16.07 -6.50
N LEU A 80 -14.92 -16.38 -6.18
CA LEU A 80 -16.05 -15.99 -7.04
C LEU A 80 -16.21 -14.48 -7.14
N PHE A 81 -16.05 -13.77 -6.02
CA PHE A 81 -16.00 -12.32 -6.01
C PHE A 81 -14.89 -11.77 -6.92
N LEU A 82 -13.67 -12.32 -6.84
CA LEU A 82 -12.56 -11.94 -7.72
C LEU A 82 -12.82 -12.26 -9.20
N ASN A 83 -13.46 -13.40 -9.50
CA ASN A 83 -13.84 -13.77 -10.86
C ASN A 83 -14.87 -12.81 -11.45
N ASP A 84 -15.87 -12.38 -10.67
CA ASP A 84 -16.87 -11.40 -11.12
C ASP A 84 -16.23 -10.04 -11.38
N ILE A 85 -15.27 -9.61 -10.54
CA ILE A 85 -14.47 -8.40 -10.78
C ILE A 85 -13.65 -8.53 -12.07
N CYS A 86 -12.97 -9.66 -12.27
CA CYS A 86 -12.17 -9.91 -13.46
C CYS A 86 -13.01 -9.81 -14.74
N LYS A 87 -14.18 -10.46 -14.77
CA LYS A 87 -15.14 -10.37 -15.89
C LYS A 87 -15.57 -8.93 -16.16
N GLN A 88 -16.01 -8.21 -15.13
CA GLN A 88 -16.45 -6.82 -15.24
C GLN A 88 -15.33 -5.87 -15.67
N PHE A 89 -14.09 -6.15 -15.28
CA PHE A 89 -12.93 -5.36 -15.70
C PHE A 89 -12.58 -5.64 -17.17
N ASN A 90 -12.63 -6.90 -17.60
CA ASN A 90 -12.44 -7.26 -19.00
C ASN A 90 -13.49 -6.60 -19.90
N GLU A 91 -14.76 -6.55 -19.45
CA GLU A 91 -15.81 -5.78 -20.15
C GLU A 91 -15.50 -4.28 -20.24
N GLU A 92 -14.96 -3.67 -19.16
CA GLU A 92 -14.52 -2.26 -19.21
C GLU A 92 -13.36 -2.05 -20.19
N LEU A 93 -12.40 -2.96 -20.25
CA LEU A 93 -11.31 -2.90 -21.22
C LEU A 93 -11.84 -3.01 -22.65
N MET A 94 -12.82 -3.90 -22.89
CA MET A 94 -13.49 -4.01 -24.19
C MET A 94 -14.19 -2.71 -24.59
N ILE A 95 -14.89 -2.05 -23.65
CA ILE A 95 -15.58 -0.80 -23.92
C ILE A 95 -14.59 0.34 -24.21
N GLN A 96 -13.46 0.39 -23.51
CA GLN A 96 -12.46 1.46 -23.67
C GLN A 96 -11.56 1.29 -24.89
N TYR A 97 -11.16 0.07 -25.21
CA TYR A 97 -10.13 -0.20 -26.22
C TYR A 97 -10.63 -1.01 -27.43
N GLY A 98 -11.83 -1.58 -27.38
CA GLY A 98 -12.43 -2.36 -28.49
C GLY A 98 -12.38 -3.89 -28.30
N THR A 99 -12.84 -4.62 -29.33
CA THR A 99 -13.19 -6.06 -29.29
C THR A 99 -11.99 -7.02 -29.21
N HIS A 100 -12.29 -8.28 -28.85
CA HIS A 100 -11.46 -9.47 -28.60
C HIS A 100 -10.27 -9.81 -29.51
N SER A 101 -10.04 -9.10 -30.62
CA SER A 101 -8.86 -9.31 -31.47
C SER A 101 -7.62 -8.58 -30.94
N ILE A 102 -7.78 -7.82 -29.86
CA ILE A 102 -6.75 -6.97 -29.27
C ILE A 102 -6.13 -7.70 -28.08
N ASP A 103 -4.80 -7.76 -28.07
CA ASP A 103 -4.05 -8.23 -26.90
C ASP A 103 -4.11 -7.17 -25.79
N TYR A 104 -5.06 -7.33 -24.87
CA TYR A 104 -5.22 -6.43 -23.72
C TYR A 104 -3.98 -6.40 -22.84
N ARG A 105 -3.16 -7.46 -22.82
CA ARG A 105 -1.94 -7.50 -22.03
C ARG A 105 -0.96 -6.41 -22.49
N SER A 106 -0.71 -6.33 -23.79
CA SER A 106 0.17 -5.31 -24.38
C SER A 106 -0.30 -3.89 -24.05
N ILE A 107 -1.61 -3.64 -24.10
CA ILE A 107 -2.19 -2.33 -23.72
C ILE A 107 -1.91 -2.03 -22.25
N ILE A 108 -2.19 -2.97 -21.35
CA ILE A 108 -1.97 -2.79 -19.91
C ILE A 108 -0.50 -2.54 -19.61
N GLU A 109 0.43 -3.16 -20.32
CA GLU A 109 1.87 -2.92 -20.21
C GLU A 109 2.28 -1.49 -20.64
N THR A 110 1.55 -0.86 -21.57
CA THR A 110 1.83 0.55 -21.98
C THR A 110 1.29 1.62 -21.01
N ILE A 111 0.46 1.25 -20.03
CA ILE A 111 -0.11 2.22 -19.10
C ILE A 111 0.97 2.65 -18.10
N GLU A 112 1.28 3.95 -18.07
CA GLU A 112 2.26 4.49 -17.12
C GLU A 112 1.59 5.16 -15.91
N LYS A 113 0.35 5.64 -16.09
CA LYS A 113 -0.33 6.45 -15.09
C LYS A 113 -0.96 5.57 -14.00
N PRO A 114 -0.63 5.78 -12.71
CA PRO A 114 -1.32 5.11 -11.60
C PRO A 114 -2.80 5.50 -11.57
N TYR A 115 -3.65 4.58 -11.11
CA TYR A 115 -5.10 4.78 -10.97
C TYR A 115 -5.82 5.11 -12.29
N SER A 116 -5.30 4.62 -13.42
CA SER A 116 -5.88 4.89 -14.75
C SER A 116 -7.35 4.46 -14.90
N PHE A 117 -7.80 3.50 -14.09
CA PHE A 117 -9.16 2.95 -14.17
C PHE A 117 -10.02 3.31 -12.94
N ILE A 118 -9.76 4.44 -12.27
CA ILE A 118 -10.49 4.84 -11.05
C ILE A 118 -12.03 4.86 -11.19
N LYS A 119 -12.56 5.06 -12.40
CA LYS A 119 -14.01 5.02 -12.68
C LYS A 119 -14.64 3.64 -12.40
N PHE A 120 -13.85 2.57 -12.47
CA PHE A 120 -14.28 1.19 -12.20
C PHE A 120 -14.67 0.96 -10.73
N ASP A 121 -14.27 1.85 -9.82
CA ASP A 121 -14.59 1.78 -8.39
C ASP A 121 -16.10 1.60 -8.12
N ARG A 122 -16.97 2.24 -8.93
CA ARG A 122 -18.43 2.09 -8.83
C ARG A 122 -18.89 0.66 -9.10
N LYS A 123 -18.29 -0.01 -10.07
CA LYS A 123 -18.60 -1.41 -10.40
C LYS A 123 -18.12 -2.34 -9.29
N ILE A 124 -16.92 -2.11 -8.75
CA ILE A 124 -16.41 -2.85 -7.59
C ILE A 124 -17.36 -2.71 -6.39
N ALA A 125 -17.82 -1.49 -6.10
CA ALA A 125 -18.76 -1.24 -4.99
C ALA A 125 -20.09 -2.00 -5.16
N LYS A 126 -20.62 -2.08 -6.39
CA LYS A 126 -21.84 -2.85 -6.69
C LYS A 126 -21.63 -4.34 -6.44
N ILE A 127 -20.56 -4.92 -6.96
CA ILE A 127 -20.22 -6.33 -6.76
C ILE A 127 -20.01 -6.60 -5.26
N LYS A 128 -19.28 -5.73 -4.56
CA LYS A 128 -19.04 -5.85 -3.11
C LYS A 128 -20.33 -5.93 -2.30
N GLN A 129 -21.37 -5.22 -2.71
CA GLN A 129 -22.68 -5.27 -2.06
C GLN A 129 -23.38 -6.63 -2.25
N GLU A 130 -23.29 -7.23 -3.44
CA GLU A 130 -23.83 -8.57 -3.72
C GLU A 130 -23.17 -9.65 -2.86
N TYR A 131 -21.87 -9.50 -2.59
CA TYR A 131 -21.05 -10.45 -1.84
C TYR A 131 -20.94 -10.13 -0.34
N LYS A 132 -21.71 -9.15 0.15
CA LYS A 132 -21.67 -8.70 1.55
C LYS A 132 -22.04 -9.81 2.53
N ASP A 133 -23.09 -10.58 2.23
CA ASP A 133 -23.57 -11.68 3.05
C ASP A 133 -23.29 -13.05 2.39
N PRO A 134 -22.37 -13.85 2.97
CA PRO A 134 -22.05 -15.17 2.45
C PRO A 134 -23.18 -16.20 2.61
N ARG A 135 -24.20 -15.91 3.43
CA ARG A 135 -25.35 -16.79 3.66
C ARG A 135 -26.57 -16.44 2.82
N SER A 136 -26.48 -15.40 2.00
CA SER A 136 -27.58 -15.01 1.12
C SER A 136 -27.89 -16.10 0.09
N ASN A 137 -29.16 -16.22 -0.30
CA ASN A 137 -29.58 -17.18 -1.34
C ASN A 137 -28.84 -16.97 -2.67
N VAL A 138 -28.49 -15.71 -2.98
CA VAL A 138 -27.69 -15.36 -4.17
C VAL A 138 -26.28 -15.95 -4.06
N ALA A 139 -25.60 -15.77 -2.93
CA ALA A 139 -24.27 -16.33 -2.70
C ALA A 139 -24.26 -17.86 -2.76
N ILE A 140 -25.27 -18.50 -2.16
CA ILE A 140 -25.42 -19.97 -2.17
C ILE A 140 -25.65 -20.48 -3.60
N LYS A 141 -26.52 -19.81 -4.38
CA LYS A 141 -26.75 -20.14 -5.78
C LYS A 141 -25.45 -20.05 -6.59
N LYS A 142 -24.71 -18.93 -6.47
CA LYS A 142 -23.41 -18.76 -7.14
C LYS A 142 -22.42 -19.86 -6.73
N LEU A 143 -22.36 -20.23 -5.45
CA LEU A 143 -21.50 -21.31 -4.97
C LEU A 143 -21.85 -22.67 -5.57
N ASN A 144 -23.13 -22.97 -5.75
CA ASN A 144 -23.59 -24.22 -6.35
C ASN A 144 -23.36 -24.28 -7.87
N GLU A 145 -23.51 -23.15 -8.57
CA GLU A 145 -23.23 -23.04 -10.01
C GLU A 145 -21.73 -23.10 -10.33
N SER A 146 -20.89 -22.85 -9.34
CA SER A 146 -19.44 -22.80 -9.49
C SER A 146 -18.83 -24.20 -9.52
N LEU A 147 -18.83 -24.80 -10.70
CA LEU A 147 -18.17 -26.08 -10.98
C LEU A 147 -16.64 -25.89 -11.10
N ASN A 148 -15.92 -26.33 -10.06
CA ASN A 148 -14.58 -26.96 -10.18
C ASN A 148 -13.26 -26.17 -10.38
N GLU A 149 -13.15 -24.85 -10.17
CA GLU A 149 -11.83 -24.15 -10.29
C GLU A 149 -11.09 -23.82 -8.97
N VAL A 150 -11.45 -24.44 -7.85
CA VAL A 150 -10.84 -24.13 -6.53
C VAL A 150 -9.80 -25.17 -6.08
N SER A 151 -9.54 -26.21 -6.88
CA SER A 151 -8.79 -27.40 -6.44
C SER A 151 -7.28 -27.17 -6.19
N SER A 152 -6.67 -26.11 -6.73
CA SER A 152 -5.21 -25.88 -6.62
C SER A 152 -4.82 -24.45 -6.23
N ILE A 153 -5.44 -23.89 -5.19
CA ILE A 153 -5.10 -22.55 -4.70
C ILE A 153 -3.88 -22.59 -3.78
N MET A 154 -2.79 -21.95 -4.19
CA MET A 154 -1.58 -21.83 -3.38
C MET A 154 -1.87 -21.02 -2.11
N ARG A 155 -1.34 -21.47 -0.96
CA ARG A 155 -1.42 -20.73 0.31
C ARG A 155 -0.01 -20.41 0.80
N ARG A 156 0.26 -19.16 1.19
CA ARG A 156 1.50 -18.73 1.87
C ARG A 156 1.19 -17.84 3.07
N ASN A 157 2.13 -17.71 4.01
CA ASN A 157 2.02 -16.75 5.10
C ASN A 157 2.46 -15.35 4.60
N ILE A 158 1.86 -14.28 5.14
CA ILE A 158 2.29 -12.91 4.89
C ILE A 158 3.72 -12.67 5.38
N ASP A 159 4.14 -13.25 6.50
CA ASP A 159 5.48 -13.04 7.07
C ASP A 159 6.57 -13.53 6.12
N ASP A 160 6.38 -14.68 5.47
CA ASP A 160 7.30 -15.23 4.48
C ASP A 160 7.50 -14.29 3.28
N ILE A 161 6.49 -13.48 2.98
CA ILE A 161 6.47 -12.56 1.84
C ILE A 161 7.07 -11.21 2.25
N LEU A 162 6.81 -10.75 3.47
CA LEU A 162 7.35 -9.50 4.00
C LEU A 162 8.85 -9.62 4.32
N LEU A 163 9.27 -10.70 4.98
CA LEU A 163 10.64 -10.89 5.48
C LEU A 163 11.63 -11.15 4.34
N ARG A 164 11.22 -11.86 3.29
CA ARG A 164 12.10 -12.18 2.15
C ARG A 164 12.38 -11.00 1.22
N GLY A 165 11.87 -9.80 1.54
CA GLY A 165 12.02 -8.57 0.73
C GLY A 165 12.68 -7.42 1.49
N GLU A 166 12.87 -7.56 2.81
CA GLU A 166 13.71 -6.66 3.60
C GLU A 166 15.16 -7.14 3.49
N ASN A 167 15.71 -7.14 2.27
CA ASN A 167 17.15 -7.13 2.12
C ASN A 167 17.66 -5.88 2.87
N LEU A 168 18.70 -6.07 3.68
CA LEU A 168 19.32 -5.16 4.65
C LEU A 168 19.44 -3.65 4.27
N GLU A 169 19.27 -3.29 3.01
CA GLU A 169 19.46 -1.95 2.45
C GLU A 169 18.37 -0.94 2.87
N ASP A 170 17.11 -1.35 3.08
CA ASP A 170 16.04 -0.42 3.47
C ASP A 170 16.08 -0.06 4.95
N VAL A 171 16.48 -1.00 5.80
CA VAL A 171 16.79 -0.72 7.22
C VAL A 171 18.05 0.12 7.30
N GLY A 172 19.08 -0.19 6.51
CA GLY A 172 20.28 0.62 6.37
C GLY A 172 19.99 2.06 5.94
N ARG A 173 19.16 2.27 4.91
CA ARG A 173 18.76 3.61 4.44
C ARG A 173 17.93 4.39 5.46
N LYS A 174 16.99 3.74 6.15
CA LYS A 174 16.21 4.42 7.22
C LYS A 174 17.09 4.76 8.42
N ALA A 175 17.96 3.85 8.84
CA ALA A 175 18.92 4.11 9.91
C ALA A 175 19.91 5.21 9.52
N PHE A 176 20.39 5.21 8.27
CA PHE A 176 21.27 6.25 7.73
C PHE A 176 20.58 7.61 7.69
N ASN A 177 19.33 7.67 7.20
CA ASN A 177 18.57 8.92 7.17
C ASN A 177 18.27 9.45 8.58
N LEU A 178 17.91 8.57 9.53
CA LEU A 178 17.70 8.97 10.93
C LEU A 178 18.99 9.47 11.59
N LYS A 179 20.12 8.80 11.32
CA LYS A 179 21.44 9.23 11.79
C LYS A 179 21.83 10.58 11.20
N TYR A 180 21.65 10.75 9.89
CA TYR A 180 21.97 11.99 9.17
C TYR A 180 21.12 13.17 9.64
N GLU A 181 19.82 12.96 9.87
CA GLU A 181 18.94 14.00 10.43
C GLU A 181 19.29 14.29 11.91
N SER A 182 19.70 13.28 12.68
CA SER A 182 20.18 13.48 14.07
C SER A 182 21.49 14.27 14.12
N GLU A 183 22.44 13.99 13.23
CA GLU A 183 23.71 14.73 13.11
C GLU A 183 23.47 16.19 12.73
N LYS A 184 22.57 16.45 11.78
CA LYS A 184 22.15 17.83 11.44
C LYS A 184 21.56 18.57 12.62
N VAL A 185 20.65 17.94 13.37
CA VAL A 185 20.03 18.55 14.56
C VAL A 185 21.09 18.84 15.62
N CYS A 186 22.04 17.94 15.83
CA CYS A 186 23.17 18.13 16.76
C CYS A 186 24.05 19.31 16.34
N ILE A 187 24.49 19.36 15.08
CA ILE A 187 25.30 20.47 14.54
C ILE A 187 24.56 21.79 14.66
N ARG A 188 23.26 21.82 14.32
CA ARG A 188 22.45 23.03 14.42
C ARG A 188 22.32 23.52 15.86
N THR A 189 22.18 22.60 16.80
CA THR A 189 22.14 22.90 18.24
C THR A 189 23.48 23.44 18.73
N TYR A 190 24.60 22.82 18.32
CA TYR A 190 25.95 23.27 18.68
C TYR A 190 26.27 24.68 18.16
N ILE A 191 25.94 24.96 16.90
CA ILE A 191 26.13 26.30 16.30
C ILE A 191 25.29 27.33 17.05
N TYR A 192 24.02 27.01 17.34
CA TYR A 192 23.13 27.91 18.07
C TYR A 192 23.66 28.24 19.46
N ILE A 193 24.12 27.24 20.22
CA ILE A 193 24.71 27.42 21.54
C ILE A 193 26.01 28.24 21.45
N SER A 194 26.85 28.01 20.44
CA SER A 194 28.12 28.73 20.25
C SER A 194 27.88 30.22 19.95
N ILE A 195 26.91 30.53 19.07
CA ILE A 195 26.51 31.91 18.77
C ILE A 195 25.90 32.58 20.01
N LEU A 196 25.04 31.88 20.75
CA LEU A 196 24.43 32.38 21.97
C LEU A 196 25.49 32.70 23.03
N HIS A 197 26.47 31.80 23.23
CA HIS A 197 27.59 32.00 24.15
C HIS A 197 28.44 33.21 23.78
N PHE A 198 28.74 33.39 22.48
CA PHE A 198 29.44 34.56 21.98
C PHE A 198 28.66 35.86 22.26
N TRP A 199 27.36 35.88 21.95
CA TRP A 199 26.48 37.03 22.23
C TRP A 199 26.40 37.39 23.72
N ILE A 200 26.35 36.38 24.60
CA ILE A 200 26.34 36.58 26.05
C ILE A 200 27.66 37.19 26.51
N LYS A 201 28.80 36.69 26.02
CA LYS A 201 30.12 37.25 26.34
C LYS A 201 30.26 38.71 25.90
N ASP A 202 29.85 39.03 24.68
CA ASP A 202 29.89 40.40 24.16
C ASP A 202 29.00 41.34 24.99
N LYS A 203 27.77 40.91 25.32
CA LYS A 203 26.89 41.70 26.20
C LYS A 203 27.48 41.91 27.59
N LEU A 204 28.08 40.87 28.20
CA LEU A 204 28.71 40.98 29.51
C LEU A 204 29.91 41.93 29.48
N GLN A 205 30.72 41.88 28.42
CA GLN A 205 31.84 42.81 28.24
C GLN A 205 31.36 44.25 28.09
N TYR A 206 30.27 44.47 27.34
CA TYR A 206 29.66 45.80 27.19
C TYR A 206 29.12 46.33 28.52
N ILE A 207 28.43 45.49 29.30
CA ILE A 207 27.91 45.85 30.63
C ILE A 207 29.08 46.18 31.57
N TYR A 208 30.13 45.37 31.58
CA TYR A 208 31.32 45.61 32.42
C TYR A 208 32.01 46.93 32.06
N PHE A 209 32.14 47.22 30.76
CA PHE A 209 32.68 48.50 30.27
C PHE A 209 31.79 49.69 30.69
N PHE A 210 30.47 49.56 30.58
CA PHE A 210 29.53 50.61 30.98
C PHE A 210 29.54 50.88 32.49
N PHE A 211 29.67 49.85 33.32
CA PHE A 211 29.85 50.00 34.77
C PHE A 211 31.22 50.58 35.13
N SER A 212 32.28 50.24 34.38
CA SER A 212 33.61 50.82 34.58
C SER A 212 33.66 52.32 34.26
N LEU A 213 32.87 52.79 33.29
CA LEU A 213 32.76 54.21 32.95
C LEU A 213 31.90 55.02 33.92
N LYS A 214 31.06 54.35 34.73
CA LYS A 214 30.16 54.98 35.71
C LYS A 214 30.76 55.10 37.13
N LYS A 215 32.04 54.76 37.33
CA LYS A 215 32.71 55.06 38.61
C LYS A 215 32.69 56.58 38.83
N PRO A 216 32.08 57.08 39.91
CA PRO A 216 32.14 58.50 40.22
C PRO A 216 33.59 58.90 40.48
N GLN A 217 34.07 59.97 39.85
CA GLN A 217 35.22 60.68 40.38
C GLN A 217 34.77 61.31 41.70
N GLY A 218 34.95 60.57 42.78
CA GLY A 218 34.90 61.12 44.12
C GLY A 218 36.25 61.75 44.43
N PHE A 219 36.30 63.08 44.40
CA PHE A 219 36.67 63.94 45.52
C PHE A 219 36.07 65.33 45.29
#